data_AF-A0A553UX48-F1
#
_entry.id   AF-A0A553UX48-F1
#
_cell.length_a   1.000
_cell.length_b   1.000
_cell.length_c   1.000
_cell.angle_alpha   90.00
_cell.angle_beta   90.00
_cell.angle_gamma   90.00
#
_symmetry.space_group_name_H-M   'P 1'
#
loop_
_entity.id
_entity.type
_entity.pdbx_description
1 polymer ?
#
loop_
_entity_poly.entity_id
_entity_poly.type
_entity_poly.pdbx_seq_one_letter_code
_entity_poly.pdbx_strand_id
1 'polypeptide(L)' 'MFKQRAENNKKQGDRYHAQSKEAEVRGDKEAAKSHMAQAQYQYKSQKQNEAKAQEHKGKG' A
#
# COMPACT_ATOMS: atom_id res chain seq x y z
N MET A 1 10.90 9.56 10.20
CA MET A 1 11.08 8.89 8.88
C MET A 1 10.12 7.74 8.64
N PHE A 2 10.03 6.70 9.49
CA PHE A 2 9.17 5.53 9.22
C PHE A 2 7.67 5.83 9.12
N LYS A 3 7.12 6.71 9.97
CA LYS A 3 5.70 7.14 9.87
C LYS A 3 5.35 7.73 8.50
N GLN A 4 6.17 8.65 8.01
CA GLN A 4 5.96 9.27 6.70
C GLN A 4 6.04 8.24 5.55
N ARG A 5 6.95 7.25 5.67
CA ARG A 5 7.01 6.13 4.71
C ARG A 5 5.75 5.26 4.77
N ALA A 6 5.21 4.99 5.96
CA ALA A 6 3.94 4.27 6.10
C ALA A 6 2.78 5.02 5.43
N GLU A 7 2.66 6.33 5.67
CA GLU A 7 1.63 7.17 5.05
C GLU A 7 1.74 7.18 3.51
N ASN A 8 2.96 7.28 2.98
CA ASN A 8 3.19 7.25 1.53
C ASN A 8 2.83 5.87 0.92
N ASN A 9 3.17 4.79 1.60
CA ASN A 9 2.80 3.44 1.17
C ASN A 9 1.28 3.25 1.20
N LYS A 10 0.59 3.76 2.23
CA LYS A 10 -0.87 3.74 2.28
C LYS A 10 -1.48 4.46 1.07
N LYS A 11 -1.05 5.70 0.79
CA LYS A 11 -1.53 6.48 -0.37
C LYS A 11 -1.31 5.76 -1.70
N GLN A 12 -0.15 5.12 -1.88
CA GLN A 12 0.13 4.34 -3.09
C GLN A 12 -0.75 3.09 -3.16
N GLY A 13 -0.92 2.39 -2.04
CA GLY A 13 -1.83 1.24 -1.95
C GLY A 13 -3.26 1.59 -2.32
N ASP A 14 -3.78 2.69 -1.78
CA ASP A 14 -5.12 3.21 -2.07
C ASP A 14 -5.28 3.54 -3.56
N ARG A 15 -4.26 4.17 -4.17
CA ARG A 15 -4.24 4.49 -5.60
C ARG A 15 -4.29 3.23 -6.45
N TYR A 16 -3.43 2.24 -6.19
CA TYR A 16 -3.43 0.98 -6.95
C TYR A 16 -4.72 0.19 -6.76
N HIS A 17 -5.31 0.22 -5.56
CA HIS A 17 -6.60 -0.41 -5.32
C HIS A 17 -7.72 0.25 -6.15
N ALA A 18 -7.75 1.58 -6.23
CA ALA A 18 -8.69 2.29 -7.11
C ALA A 18 -8.49 1.92 -8.59
N GLN A 19 -7.23 1.88 -9.06
CA GLN A 19 -6.91 1.46 -10.43
C GLN A 19 -7.28 -0.01 -10.71
N SER A 20 -7.19 -0.88 -9.71
CA SER A 20 -7.67 -2.27 -9.80
C SER A 20 -9.18 -2.30 -10.02
N LYS A 21 -9.95 -1.51 -9.25
CA LYS A 21 -11.41 -1.40 -9.41
C LYS A 21 -11.83 -0.82 -10.75
N GLU A 22 -11.14 0.20 -11.24
CA GLU A 22 -11.39 0.71 -12.59
C GLU A 22 -11.13 -0.34 -13.67
N ALA A 23 -10.07 -1.13 -13.53
CA ALA A 23 -9.77 -2.22 -14.45
C ALA A 23 -10.81 -3.34 -14.40
N GLU A 24 -11.30 -3.71 -13.20
CA GLU A 24 -12.42 -4.65 -13.04
C GLU A 24 -13.67 -4.15 -13.78
N VAL A 25 -14.03 -2.87 -13.62
CA VAL A 25 -15.19 -2.26 -14.30
C VAL A 25 -15.03 -2.24 -15.82
N ARG A 26 -13.82 -2.03 -16.33
CA ARG A 26 -13.51 -2.09 -17.78
C ARG A 26 -13.42 -3.52 -18.32
N GLY A 27 -13.47 -4.54 -17.46
CA GLY A 27 -13.32 -5.95 -17.84
C GLY A 27 -11.88 -6.41 -18.04
N ASP A 28 -10.89 -5.56 -17.74
CA ASP A 28 -9.47 -5.89 -17.85
C ASP A 28 -8.99 -6.62 -16.59
N LYS A 29 -9.18 -7.95 -16.59
CA LYS A 29 -8.87 -8.82 -15.45
C LYS A 29 -7.37 -8.89 -15.13
N GLU A 30 -6.50 -8.77 -16.13
CA GLU A 30 -5.05 -8.87 -15.90
C GLU A 30 -4.50 -7.58 -15.29
N ALA A 31 -4.92 -6.42 -15.79
CA ALA A 31 -4.60 -5.14 -15.16
C ALA A 31 -5.17 -5.06 -13.74
N ALA A 32 -6.41 -5.53 -13.53
CA ALA A 32 -7.02 -5.57 -12.20
C ALA A 32 -6.19 -6.38 -11.19
N LYS A 33 -5.75 -7.59 -11.55
CA LYS A 33 -4.90 -8.44 -10.70
C LYS A 33 -3.55 -7.78 -10.42
N SER A 34 -2.92 -7.22 -11.46
CA SER A 34 -1.61 -6.56 -11.34
C SER A 34 -1.67 -5.38 -10.36
N HIS A 35 -2.64 -4.48 -10.54
CA HIS A 35 -2.87 -3.35 -9.64
C HIS A 35 -3.22 -3.82 -8.22
N MET A 36 -4.01 -4.88 -8.07
CA MET A 36 -4.33 -5.43 -6.74
C MET A 36 -3.08 -5.96 -6.03
N ALA A 37 -2.20 -6.66 -6.74
CA ALA A 37 -0.93 -7.16 -6.19
C ALA A 37 -0.02 -6.00 -5.75
N GLN A 38 0.06 -4.93 -6.54
CA GLN A 38 0.79 -3.71 -6.17
C GLN A 38 0.19 -3.05 -4.93
N ALA A 39 -1.14 -2.94 -4.84
CA ALA A 39 -1.82 -2.41 -3.67
C ALA A 39 -1.48 -3.21 -2.40
N GLN A 40 -1.57 -4.55 -2.48
CA GLN A 40 -1.22 -5.44 -1.38
C GLN A 40 0.24 -5.30 -0.93
N TYR A 41 1.18 -5.18 -1.87
CA TYR A 41 2.59 -4.95 -1.56
C TYR A 41 2.79 -3.65 -0.79
N GLN A 42 2.14 -2.57 -1.22
CA GLN A 42 2.22 -1.27 -0.56
C GLN A 42 1.63 -1.32 0.85
N TYR A 43 0.46 -1.94 1.04
CA TYR A 43 -0.12 -2.10 2.38
C TYR A 43 0.73 -2.98 3.30
N LYS A 44 1.38 -4.03 2.78
CA LYS A 44 2.35 -4.81 3.57
C LYS A 44 3.52 -3.94 4.02
N SER A 45 4.06 -3.14 3.11
CA SER A 45 5.16 -2.22 3.40
C SER A 45 4.75 -1.09 4.37
N GLN A 46 3.49 -0.61 4.30
CA GLN A 46 2.93 0.31 5.29
C GLN A 46 3.00 -0.31 6.69
N LYS A 47 2.44 -1.51 6.89
CA LYS A 47 2.41 -2.17 8.20
C LYS A 47 3.81 -2.41 8.77
N GLN A 48 4.77 -2.76 7.93
CA GLN A 48 6.17 -2.90 8.34
C GLN A 48 6.78 -1.58 8.81
N ASN A 49 6.49 -0.47 8.12
CA ASN A 49 6.95 0.85 8.52
C ASN A 49 6.25 1.35 9.80
N GLU A 50 4.99 1.01 10.01
CA GLU A 50 4.27 1.30 11.26
C GLU A 50 4.89 0.55 12.44
N ALA A 51 5.16 -0.75 12.28
CA ALA A 51 5.84 -1.55 13.30
C ALA A 51 7.22 -0.96 13.65
N LYS A 52 8.05 -0.66 12.65
CA LYS A 52 9.35 0.02 12.87
C LYS A 52 9.17 1.37 13.56
N ALA A 53 8.17 2.16 13.18
CA ALA A 53 7.91 3.44 13.83
C ALA A 53 7.55 3.29 15.31
N GLN A 54 6.91 2.18 15.71
CA GLN A 54 6.61 1.86 17.10
C GLN A 54 7.85 1.37 17.85
N GLU A 55 8.65 0.47 17.26
CA GLU A 55 9.91 -0.02 17.86
C GLU A 55 10.90 1.11 18.15
N HIS A 56 10.99 2.09 17.24
CA HIS A 56 11.87 3.24 17.40
C HIS A 56 11.30 4.34 18.32
N LYS A 57 10.02 4.27 18.67
CA LYS A 57 9.37 5.24 19.57
C LYS A 57 9.76 5.05 21.04
N GLY A 58 10.23 3.86 21.43
CA GLY A 58 10.64 3.52 22.80
C GLY A 58 12.14 3.60 23.07
N LYS A 59 12.95 4.11 22.12
CA LYS A 59 14.41 4.25 22.23
C LYS A 59 14.87 5.71 22.31
N GLY A 60 14.05 6.57 22.90
CA GLY A 60 14.36 7.98 23.16
C GLY A 60 14.78 8.18 24.60
#